data_AF-A0A0E4GWL7-F1
#
_entry.id   AF-A0A0E4GWL7-F1
#
_cell.length_a   1.000
_cell.length_b   1.000
_cell.length_c   1.000
_cell.angle_alpha   90.00
_cell.angle_beta   90.00
_cell.angle_gamma   90.00
#
_symmetry.space_group_name_H-M   'P 1'
#
loop_
_entity.id
_entity.type
_entity.pdbx_description
1 polymer ?
#
loop_
_entity_poly.entity_id
_entity_poly.type
_entity_poly.pdbx_seq_one_letter_code
_entity_poly.pdbx_strand_id
1 'polypeptide(L)'
;MKSDDYARTIIAEGQRRGITPKGIQIALATALVESNLTMYANEADPPSMDFPHDAVGCDHQSVGLFQQQPWWGTVECRMDAACSAGQFYDGVGTNRGLRAFDYNSDAQSPGSYAQAVQGSGVPDAYDKKWNDAVALYNRLVTPLDPDAWPLPRPPQVYWGPQQGPDDAWSNLDGSEPAASRDGLIRWQTALGIHPSGVFDADTKAAAILCQQSHHWPVTGNVYKGEWDAVIKDGWRLPDGIPLPKTGVLRANIDYAKKIFTARIGNPYAYGDVLDPNNPGAGTDCSGLVFAELEALVYGTTNMDWTRRGTTEMWPYDYANHAPATPGTRGPYGTVCAGGGPGGLAAVPADAVAIIPIMHGGGGENSHMEIQVDGMLMESGGNHNNVPLGASGSIGGAAQGAAPLNHPQWTDYWYLPGPVIGNELPGPAKPPVVPPDYLRLIYEQLAGPVGADGYGHGWPQLGTDASGADLTLVDFLAKYKPALDVLLAQAAAPPKKAVSRRPKPTAKNAAPVKTIPPAKTAAPVKTITSAPDGAKRTPPAKTVAGKANSRKA
;
A
#
# COMPACT_ATOMS: atom_id res chain seq x y z
N MET A 1 -23.47 -8.98 -15.90
CA MET A 1 -22.11 -9.26 -16.44
C MET A 1 -21.79 -8.13 -17.43
N LYS A 2 -20.53 -7.70 -17.67
CA LYS A 2 -20.32 -6.53 -18.58
C LYS A 2 -20.48 -6.98 -20.05
N SER A 3 -20.90 -6.07 -20.94
CA SER A 3 -21.13 -6.34 -22.38
C SER A 3 -19.97 -7.06 -23.09
N ASP A 4 -18.73 -6.75 -22.70
CA ASP A 4 -17.52 -7.40 -23.21
C ASP A 4 -17.38 -8.87 -22.79
N ASP A 5 -17.85 -9.25 -21.61
CA ASP A 5 -17.77 -10.62 -21.11
C ASP A 5 -18.70 -11.55 -21.91
N TYR A 6 -19.89 -11.06 -22.27
CA TYR A 6 -20.80 -11.78 -23.18
C TYR A 6 -20.19 -11.94 -24.57
N ALA A 7 -19.60 -10.87 -25.11
CA ALA A 7 -18.91 -10.94 -26.40
C ALA A 7 -17.75 -11.95 -26.38
N ARG A 8 -16.94 -11.96 -25.31
CA ARG A 8 -15.88 -12.97 -25.10
C ARG A 8 -16.43 -14.39 -25.03
N THR A 9 -17.58 -14.58 -24.39
CA THR A 9 -18.24 -15.89 -24.30
C THR A 9 -18.74 -16.38 -25.66
N ILE A 10 -19.35 -15.49 -26.47
CA ILE A 10 -19.77 -15.79 -27.85
C ILE A 10 -18.56 -16.15 -28.74
N ILE A 11 -17.45 -15.42 -28.58
CA ILE A 11 -16.19 -15.67 -29.30
C ILE A 11 -15.61 -17.03 -28.90
N ALA A 12 -15.46 -17.28 -27.60
CA ALA A 12 -14.89 -18.52 -27.07
C ALA A 12 -15.70 -19.73 -27.53
N GLU A 13 -17.03 -19.64 -27.53
CA GLU A 13 -17.89 -20.71 -28.00
C GLU A 13 -17.73 -20.95 -29.51
N GLY A 14 -17.68 -19.89 -30.32
CA GLY A 14 -17.44 -19.99 -31.76
C GLY A 14 -16.10 -20.64 -32.07
N GLN A 15 -15.04 -20.25 -31.35
CA GLN A 15 -13.71 -20.86 -31.46
C GLN A 15 -13.72 -22.33 -31.06
N ARG A 16 -14.36 -22.67 -29.92
CA ARG A 16 -14.50 -24.06 -29.44
C ARG A 16 -15.16 -24.96 -30.47
N ARG A 17 -16.14 -24.43 -31.22
CA ARG A 17 -16.82 -25.16 -32.30
C ARG A 17 -16.05 -25.12 -33.63
N GLY A 18 -14.99 -24.33 -33.78
CA GLY A 18 -14.29 -24.15 -35.06
C GLY A 18 -15.09 -23.35 -36.09
N ILE A 19 -15.88 -22.37 -35.63
CA ILE A 19 -16.47 -21.34 -36.50
C ILE A 19 -15.37 -20.39 -36.96
N THR A 20 -15.39 -19.96 -38.23
CA THR A 20 -14.37 -19.04 -38.75
C THR A 20 -14.53 -17.64 -38.13
N PRO A 21 -13.48 -16.79 -38.17
CA PRO A 21 -13.57 -15.40 -37.70
C PRO A 21 -14.79 -14.64 -38.23
N LYS A 22 -15.08 -14.77 -39.55
CA LYS A 22 -16.24 -14.16 -40.20
C LYS A 22 -17.54 -14.64 -39.57
N GLY A 23 -17.67 -15.95 -39.28
CA GLY A 23 -18.87 -16.49 -38.63
C GLY A 23 -19.08 -15.99 -37.21
N ILE A 24 -18.01 -15.82 -36.44
CA ILE A 24 -18.08 -15.25 -35.07
C ILE A 24 -18.45 -13.77 -35.12
N GLN A 25 -17.89 -13.01 -36.07
CA GLN A 25 -18.24 -11.61 -36.30
C GLN A 25 -19.73 -11.47 -36.69
N ILE A 26 -20.28 -12.40 -37.47
CA ILE A 26 -21.71 -12.43 -37.79
C ILE A 26 -22.55 -12.60 -36.51
N ALA A 27 -22.19 -13.54 -35.63
CA ALA A 27 -22.88 -13.73 -34.36
C ALA A 27 -22.81 -12.50 -33.44
N LEU A 28 -21.67 -11.81 -33.38
CA LEU A 28 -21.52 -10.57 -32.63
C LEU A 28 -22.39 -9.44 -33.23
N ALA A 29 -22.45 -9.32 -34.56
CA ALA A 29 -23.34 -8.37 -35.23
C ALA A 29 -24.81 -8.67 -34.91
N THR A 30 -25.19 -9.96 -34.87
CA THR A 30 -26.52 -10.38 -34.44
C THR A 30 -26.81 -9.95 -33.01
N ALA A 31 -25.98 -10.33 -32.03
CA ALA A 31 -26.22 -9.96 -30.64
C ALA A 31 -26.24 -8.44 -30.40
N LEU A 32 -25.47 -7.67 -31.17
CA LEU A 32 -25.51 -6.19 -31.15
C LEU A 32 -26.84 -5.62 -31.66
N VAL A 33 -27.43 -6.23 -32.69
CA VAL A 33 -28.74 -5.81 -33.22
C VAL A 33 -29.87 -6.24 -32.29
N GLU A 34 -29.85 -7.48 -31.83
CA GLU A 34 -30.96 -8.09 -31.09
C GLU A 34 -31.08 -7.51 -29.68
N SER A 35 -29.96 -7.30 -29.00
CA SER A 35 -29.98 -6.92 -27.58
C SER A 35 -28.97 -5.83 -27.21
N ASN A 36 -28.18 -5.34 -28.18
CA ASN A 36 -27.01 -4.52 -27.90
C ASN A 36 -26.08 -5.17 -26.84
N LEU A 37 -25.93 -6.51 -26.90
CA LEU A 37 -25.19 -7.33 -25.92
C LEU A 37 -25.69 -7.21 -24.47
N THR A 38 -27.01 -7.12 -24.30
CA THR A 38 -27.67 -7.09 -22.98
C THR A 38 -28.40 -8.42 -22.76
N MET A 39 -28.19 -9.08 -21.61
CA MET A 39 -28.93 -10.30 -21.30
C MET A 39 -30.35 -9.95 -20.83
N TYR A 40 -31.35 -10.14 -21.70
CA TYR A 40 -32.75 -9.86 -21.38
C TYR A 40 -33.49 -11.09 -20.83
N ALA A 41 -34.10 -10.98 -19.66
CA ALA A 41 -35.21 -11.85 -19.26
C ALA A 41 -36.54 -11.31 -19.81
N ASN A 42 -37.63 -12.08 -19.72
CA ASN A 42 -38.93 -11.67 -20.23
C ASN A 42 -40.06 -12.26 -19.37
N GLU A 43 -40.97 -11.40 -18.88
CA GLU A 43 -42.11 -11.82 -18.06
C GLU A 43 -43.09 -12.75 -18.80
N ALA A 44 -43.16 -12.66 -20.13
CA ALA A 44 -43.96 -13.57 -20.96
C ALA A 44 -43.30 -14.94 -21.18
N ASP A 45 -42.05 -15.11 -20.73
CA ASP A 45 -41.39 -16.40 -20.55
C ASP A 45 -40.94 -16.52 -19.08
N PRO A 46 -41.89 -16.72 -18.12
CA PRO A 46 -41.66 -16.50 -16.69
C PRO A 46 -40.42 -17.22 -16.11
N PRO A 47 -40.08 -18.46 -16.51
CA PRO A 47 -38.87 -19.12 -16.03
C PRO A 47 -37.56 -18.37 -16.32
N SER A 48 -37.54 -17.47 -17.31
CA SER A 48 -36.35 -16.66 -17.64
C SER A 48 -35.98 -15.68 -16.52
N MET A 49 -36.96 -15.28 -15.70
CA MET A 49 -36.76 -14.35 -14.58
C MET A 49 -35.91 -14.93 -13.45
N ASP A 50 -35.78 -16.26 -13.40
CA ASP A 50 -34.97 -16.97 -12.40
C ASP A 50 -33.48 -17.05 -12.77
N PHE A 51 -33.10 -16.61 -13.97
CA PHE A 51 -31.71 -16.60 -14.45
C PHE A 51 -31.07 -15.20 -14.30
N PRO A 52 -29.74 -15.10 -14.13
CA PRO A 52 -29.05 -13.81 -14.14
C PRO A 52 -29.30 -13.05 -15.44
N HIS A 53 -29.78 -11.81 -15.33
CA HIS A 53 -30.10 -10.94 -16.46
C HIS A 53 -29.78 -9.47 -16.14
N ASP A 54 -29.58 -8.67 -17.18
CA ASP A 54 -29.24 -7.25 -17.05
C ASP A 54 -30.46 -6.34 -17.29
N ALA A 55 -31.49 -6.85 -17.97
CA ALA A 55 -32.72 -6.11 -18.24
C ALA A 55 -33.91 -7.07 -18.45
N VAL A 56 -35.13 -6.52 -18.43
CA VAL A 56 -36.38 -7.24 -18.71
C VAL A 56 -37.01 -6.68 -19.98
N GLY A 57 -37.29 -7.56 -20.94
CA GLY A 57 -37.92 -7.26 -22.22
C GLY A 57 -39.42 -7.59 -22.21
N CYS A 58 -40.12 -7.14 -23.25
CA CYS A 58 -41.56 -7.37 -23.43
C CYS A 58 -41.94 -7.82 -24.85
N ASP A 59 -40.97 -8.04 -25.73
CA ASP A 59 -41.24 -8.52 -27.09
C ASP A 59 -41.51 -10.03 -27.08
N HIS A 60 -42.77 -10.40 -27.32
CA HIS A 60 -43.25 -11.79 -27.30
C HIS A 60 -42.63 -12.60 -26.15
N GLN A 61 -41.97 -13.72 -26.44
CA GLN A 61 -41.26 -14.56 -25.48
C GLN A 61 -39.74 -14.58 -25.75
N SER A 62 -39.22 -13.53 -26.38
CA SER A 62 -37.80 -13.39 -26.72
C SER A 62 -36.96 -13.17 -25.46
N VAL A 63 -35.86 -13.90 -25.33
CA VAL A 63 -34.92 -13.78 -24.21
C VAL A 63 -33.47 -13.85 -24.67
N GLY A 64 -32.56 -13.38 -23.81
CA GLY A 64 -31.12 -13.49 -23.97
C GLY A 64 -30.50 -12.62 -25.07
N LEU A 65 -29.21 -12.87 -25.34
CA LEU A 65 -28.39 -12.02 -26.21
C LEU A 65 -28.85 -12.00 -27.67
N PHE A 66 -29.39 -13.11 -28.15
CA PHE A 66 -29.87 -13.31 -29.52
C PHE A 66 -31.40 -13.13 -29.66
N GLN A 67 -32.08 -12.70 -28.60
CA GLN A 67 -33.55 -12.57 -28.55
C GLN A 67 -34.28 -13.83 -29.05
N GLN A 68 -33.82 -14.99 -28.61
CA GLN A 68 -34.34 -16.27 -29.06
C GLN A 68 -35.66 -16.61 -28.36
N GLN A 69 -36.64 -17.07 -29.14
CA GLN A 69 -37.96 -17.49 -28.65
C GLN A 69 -37.99 -19.01 -28.32
N PRO A 70 -39.05 -19.53 -27.67
CA PRO A 70 -39.07 -20.91 -27.14
C PRO A 70 -38.75 -22.04 -28.14
N TRP A 71 -39.00 -21.85 -29.43
CA TRP A 71 -38.63 -22.84 -30.46
C TRP A 71 -37.13 -22.97 -30.71
N TRP A 72 -36.31 -22.06 -30.17
CA TRP A 72 -34.85 -22.17 -30.15
C TRP A 72 -34.34 -23.06 -29.02
N GLY A 73 -35.20 -23.57 -28.13
CA GLY A 73 -34.81 -24.55 -27.11
C GLY A 73 -35.14 -24.10 -25.68
N THR A 74 -34.49 -24.73 -24.70
CA THR A 74 -34.77 -24.47 -23.29
C THR A 74 -34.46 -23.03 -22.90
N VAL A 75 -35.24 -22.49 -21.97
CA VAL A 75 -35.01 -21.15 -21.40
C VAL A 75 -33.61 -21.03 -20.77
N GLU A 76 -33.13 -22.10 -20.12
CA GLU A 76 -31.77 -22.17 -19.56
C GLU A 76 -30.70 -21.92 -20.63
N CYS A 77 -30.81 -22.55 -21.79
CA CYS A 77 -29.83 -22.37 -22.86
C CYS A 77 -29.95 -20.99 -23.52
N ARG A 78 -31.18 -20.48 -23.68
CA ARG A 78 -31.42 -19.14 -24.25
C ARG A 78 -30.95 -18.01 -23.32
N MET A 79 -30.93 -18.24 -22.00
CA MET A 79 -30.40 -17.32 -20.98
C MET A 79 -28.89 -17.48 -20.71
N ASP A 80 -28.22 -18.45 -21.33
CA ASP A 80 -26.78 -18.64 -21.22
C ASP A 80 -26.07 -18.16 -22.50
N ALA A 81 -25.03 -17.34 -22.33
CA ALA A 81 -24.36 -16.70 -23.47
C ALA A 81 -23.63 -17.69 -24.38
N ALA A 82 -23.01 -18.74 -23.83
CA ALA A 82 -22.32 -19.75 -24.62
C ALA A 82 -23.33 -20.67 -25.32
N CYS A 83 -24.35 -21.11 -24.59
CA CYS A 83 -25.34 -22.04 -25.09
C CYS A 83 -26.18 -21.42 -26.22
N SER A 84 -26.73 -20.22 -26.02
CA SER A 84 -27.49 -19.48 -27.04
C SER A 84 -26.66 -19.16 -28.29
N ALA A 85 -25.37 -18.81 -28.14
CA ALA A 85 -24.44 -18.65 -29.26
C ALA A 85 -24.24 -19.97 -30.02
N GLY A 86 -24.07 -21.07 -29.28
CA GLY A 86 -23.99 -22.42 -29.85
C GLY A 86 -25.22 -22.78 -30.68
N GLN A 87 -26.41 -22.43 -30.20
CA GLN A 87 -27.66 -22.59 -30.94
C GLN A 87 -27.67 -21.74 -32.22
N PHE A 88 -27.25 -20.47 -32.16
CA PHE A 88 -27.14 -19.63 -33.35
C PHE A 88 -26.20 -20.25 -34.42
N TYR A 89 -25.07 -20.81 -34.00
CA TYR A 89 -24.11 -21.42 -34.92
C TYR A 89 -24.62 -22.70 -35.59
N ASP A 90 -25.21 -23.61 -34.80
CA ASP A 90 -25.48 -24.98 -35.26
C ASP A 90 -26.98 -25.23 -35.57
N GLY A 91 -27.86 -24.39 -35.04
CA GLY A 91 -29.31 -24.53 -35.17
C GLY A 91 -29.93 -25.43 -34.10
N VAL A 92 -31.25 -25.41 -34.01
CA VAL A 92 -32.03 -26.24 -33.07
C VAL A 92 -33.30 -26.73 -33.76
N GLY A 93 -33.51 -28.05 -33.77
CA GLY A 93 -34.67 -28.66 -34.41
C GLY A 93 -34.72 -28.35 -35.91
N THR A 94 -35.80 -27.69 -36.36
CA THR A 94 -35.97 -27.24 -37.74
C THR A 94 -35.32 -25.89 -38.04
N ASN A 95 -34.87 -25.16 -37.01
CA ASN A 95 -34.21 -23.87 -37.20
C ASN A 95 -32.78 -24.11 -37.66
N ARG A 96 -32.44 -23.51 -38.81
CA ARG A 96 -31.11 -23.60 -39.40
C ARG A 96 -30.18 -22.62 -38.70
N GLY A 97 -29.08 -23.11 -38.15
CA GLY A 97 -27.99 -22.26 -37.66
C GLY A 97 -27.10 -21.76 -38.79
N LEU A 98 -26.15 -20.91 -38.44
CA LEU A 98 -25.20 -20.29 -39.37
C LEU A 98 -24.47 -21.32 -40.25
N ARG A 99 -24.09 -22.48 -39.69
CA ARG A 99 -23.41 -23.55 -40.45
C ARG A 99 -24.21 -24.18 -41.57
N ALA A 100 -25.53 -24.02 -41.56
CA ALA A 100 -26.37 -24.53 -42.64
C ALA A 100 -26.21 -23.69 -43.93
N PHE A 101 -25.47 -22.59 -43.88
CA PHE A 101 -25.21 -21.67 -44.99
C PHE A 101 -23.71 -21.60 -45.28
N ASP A 102 -23.35 -21.29 -46.53
CA ASP A 102 -21.96 -20.99 -46.90
C ASP A 102 -21.60 -19.55 -46.51
N TYR A 103 -21.58 -19.29 -45.20
CA TYR A 103 -21.35 -17.95 -44.63
C TYR A 103 -19.92 -17.42 -44.84
N ASN A 104 -18.99 -18.28 -45.26
CA ASN A 104 -17.63 -17.86 -45.61
C ASN A 104 -17.58 -17.20 -46.98
N SER A 105 -18.49 -17.55 -47.88
CA SER A 105 -18.60 -16.94 -49.20
C SER A 105 -18.87 -15.44 -49.12
N ASP A 106 -18.32 -14.68 -50.07
CA ASP A 106 -18.59 -13.25 -50.26
C ASP A 106 -19.75 -13.02 -51.26
N ALA A 107 -20.48 -14.08 -51.63
CA ALA A 107 -21.63 -14.00 -52.52
C ALA A 107 -22.83 -13.26 -51.89
N GLN A 108 -22.90 -13.19 -50.56
CA GLN A 108 -23.91 -12.43 -49.83
C GLN A 108 -23.25 -11.62 -48.70
N SER A 109 -23.93 -10.57 -48.23
CA SER A 109 -23.41 -9.77 -47.12
C SER A 109 -23.40 -10.58 -45.82
N PRO A 110 -22.48 -10.30 -44.88
CA PRO A 110 -22.48 -10.94 -43.56
C PRO A 110 -23.81 -10.82 -42.82
N GLY A 111 -24.47 -9.66 -42.91
CA GLY A 111 -25.78 -9.44 -42.32
C GLY A 111 -26.90 -10.27 -42.94
N SER A 112 -26.81 -10.62 -44.23
CA SER A 112 -27.80 -11.50 -44.86
C SER A 112 -27.78 -12.93 -44.27
N TYR A 113 -26.61 -13.42 -43.86
CA TYR A 113 -26.49 -14.72 -43.19
C TYR A 113 -27.05 -14.65 -41.77
N ALA A 114 -26.82 -13.55 -41.03
CA ALA A 114 -27.48 -13.32 -39.74
C ALA A 114 -29.01 -13.30 -39.89
N GLN A 115 -29.52 -12.58 -40.89
CA GLN A 115 -30.94 -12.52 -41.21
C GLN A 115 -31.51 -13.90 -41.60
N ALA A 116 -30.76 -14.72 -42.33
CA ALA A 116 -31.19 -16.06 -42.73
C ALA A 116 -31.32 -17.02 -41.52
N VAL A 117 -30.58 -16.75 -40.44
CA VAL A 117 -30.67 -17.50 -39.17
C VAL A 117 -31.81 -16.95 -38.30
N GLN A 118 -31.88 -15.64 -38.09
CA GLN A 118 -32.82 -15.01 -37.14
C GLN A 118 -34.24 -14.81 -37.71
N GLY A 119 -34.37 -14.53 -39.01
CA GLY A 119 -35.65 -14.24 -39.65
C GLY A 119 -36.31 -12.93 -39.17
N SER A 120 -35.53 -11.89 -38.86
CA SER A 120 -36.05 -10.63 -38.30
C SER A 120 -36.90 -9.83 -39.29
N GLY A 121 -37.74 -8.92 -38.78
CA GLY A 121 -38.50 -7.96 -39.61
C GLY A 121 -37.67 -6.80 -40.18
N VAL A 122 -36.37 -6.73 -39.86
CA VAL A 122 -35.46 -5.62 -40.21
C VAL A 122 -34.16 -6.13 -40.84
N PRO A 123 -34.23 -6.74 -42.04
CA PRO A 123 -33.13 -7.50 -42.64
C PRO A 123 -31.81 -6.71 -42.78
N ASP A 124 -31.89 -5.40 -43.02
CA ASP A 124 -30.71 -4.54 -43.23
C ASP A 124 -30.02 -4.10 -41.91
N ALA A 125 -30.55 -4.49 -40.75
CA ALA A 125 -30.03 -4.02 -39.46
C ALA A 125 -28.65 -4.62 -39.12
N TYR A 126 -28.41 -5.88 -39.48
CA TYR A 126 -27.16 -6.58 -39.17
C TYR A 126 -25.96 -6.01 -39.92
N ASP A 127 -26.12 -5.66 -41.20
CA ASP A 127 -25.04 -5.06 -41.98
C ASP A 127 -24.61 -3.69 -41.42
N LYS A 128 -25.53 -2.94 -40.80
CA LYS A 128 -25.20 -1.67 -40.11
C LYS A 128 -24.31 -1.88 -38.88
N LYS A 129 -24.36 -3.07 -38.27
CA LYS A 129 -23.54 -3.46 -37.11
C LYS A 129 -22.31 -4.28 -37.47
N TRP A 130 -22.07 -4.55 -38.75
CA TRP A 130 -20.92 -5.33 -39.20
C TRP A 130 -19.58 -4.74 -38.76
N ASN A 131 -19.35 -3.45 -39.01
CA ASN A 131 -18.07 -2.81 -38.64
C ASN A 131 -17.88 -2.76 -37.11
N ASP A 132 -18.95 -2.52 -36.35
CA ASP A 132 -18.92 -2.56 -34.89
C ASP A 132 -18.54 -3.96 -34.40
N ALA A 133 -19.11 -5.01 -34.99
CA ALA A 133 -18.82 -6.40 -34.68
C ALA A 133 -17.40 -6.82 -35.06
N VAL A 134 -16.88 -6.36 -36.20
CA VAL A 134 -15.49 -6.58 -36.62
C VAL A 134 -14.52 -5.88 -35.66
N ALA A 135 -14.80 -4.63 -35.29
CA ALA A 135 -13.98 -3.90 -34.33
C ALA A 135 -14.00 -4.56 -32.94
N LEU A 136 -15.18 -5.00 -32.49
CA LEU A 136 -15.38 -5.75 -31.25
C LEU A 136 -14.62 -7.09 -31.29
N TYR A 137 -14.76 -7.86 -32.36
CA TYR A 137 -14.03 -9.10 -32.58
C TYR A 137 -12.52 -8.85 -32.56
N ASN A 138 -12.00 -7.94 -33.37
CA ASN A 138 -10.56 -7.66 -33.43
C ASN A 138 -10.00 -7.22 -32.06
N ARG A 139 -10.76 -6.43 -31.31
CA ARG A 139 -10.41 -6.00 -29.94
C ARG A 139 -10.36 -7.17 -28.94
N LEU A 140 -11.15 -8.22 -29.16
CA LEU A 140 -11.32 -9.33 -28.21
C LEU A 140 -10.63 -10.65 -28.65
N VAL A 141 -10.32 -10.81 -29.94
CA VAL A 141 -9.79 -12.06 -30.56
C VAL A 141 -8.35 -11.94 -31.02
N THR A 142 -7.81 -10.72 -31.09
CA THR A 142 -6.39 -10.58 -30.72
C THR A 142 -6.33 -11.18 -29.32
N PRO A 143 -5.59 -12.28 -29.07
CA PRO A 143 -5.24 -12.56 -27.69
C PRO A 143 -4.76 -11.23 -27.16
N LEU A 144 -5.25 -10.75 -26.01
CA LEU A 144 -4.36 -9.92 -25.20
C LEU A 144 -3.08 -10.75 -25.21
N ASP A 145 -2.07 -10.31 -25.97
CA ASP A 145 -0.76 -10.92 -25.89
C ASP A 145 -0.56 -11.04 -24.39
N PRO A 146 -0.53 -12.28 -23.84
CA PRO A 146 -0.63 -12.44 -22.40
C PRO A 146 0.51 -11.70 -21.71
N ASP A 147 1.57 -11.43 -22.48
CA ASP A 147 2.78 -10.71 -22.16
C ASP A 147 2.73 -9.21 -22.53
N ALA A 148 1.69 -8.75 -23.23
CA ALA A 148 1.48 -7.34 -23.49
C ALA A 148 1.11 -6.59 -22.22
N TRP A 149 1.78 -5.46 -22.05
CA TRP A 149 1.52 -4.50 -20.99
C TRP A 149 0.05 -4.01 -21.05
N PRO A 150 -0.73 -4.16 -19.96
CA PRO A 150 -2.17 -3.94 -19.99
C PRO A 150 -2.58 -2.48 -19.71
N LEU A 151 -1.68 -1.61 -19.25
CA LEU A 151 -1.99 -0.22 -18.91
C LEU A 151 -1.71 0.74 -20.08
N PRO A 152 -2.48 1.84 -20.24
CA PRO A 152 -2.23 2.79 -21.31
C PRO A 152 -0.94 3.59 -21.11
N ARG A 153 -0.34 4.08 -22.20
CA ARG A 153 0.76 5.08 -22.20
C ARG A 153 1.93 4.72 -21.24
N PRO A 154 2.72 3.66 -21.51
CA PRO A 154 3.93 3.41 -20.72
C PRO A 154 4.95 4.56 -20.91
N PRO A 155 5.64 5.03 -19.86
CA PRO A 155 5.65 4.57 -18.47
C PRO A 155 4.72 5.36 -17.53
N GLN A 156 3.79 6.16 -18.07
CA GLN A 156 3.03 7.16 -17.30
C GLN A 156 2.10 6.48 -16.29
N VAL A 157 1.33 5.49 -16.73
CA VAL A 157 0.42 4.75 -15.84
C VAL A 157 1.09 3.48 -15.31
N TYR A 158 0.96 3.24 -14.00
CA TYR A 158 1.55 2.11 -13.28
C TYR A 158 0.62 1.61 -12.18
N TRP A 159 0.86 0.41 -11.63
CA TRP A 159 0.13 0.00 -10.43
C TRP A 159 0.81 0.54 -9.16
N GLY A 160 0.02 1.22 -8.33
CA GLY A 160 0.48 1.94 -7.14
C GLY A 160 -0.63 2.14 -6.11
N PRO A 161 -0.33 2.83 -5.00
CA PRO A 161 -1.31 3.06 -3.93
C PRO A 161 -2.48 3.94 -4.39
N GLN A 162 -3.67 3.70 -3.86
CA GLN A 162 -4.89 4.48 -4.18
C GLN A 162 -4.75 5.97 -3.87
N GLN A 163 -3.92 6.32 -2.87
CA GLN A 163 -3.66 7.71 -2.46
C GLN A 163 -2.58 8.39 -3.31
N GLY A 164 -2.04 7.70 -4.32
CA GLY A 164 -1.11 8.27 -5.27
C GLY A 164 -1.77 9.23 -6.28
N PRO A 165 -0.98 9.75 -7.22
CA PRO A 165 -1.47 10.56 -8.34
C PRO A 165 -2.42 9.78 -9.27
N ASP A 166 -3.13 10.48 -10.17
CA ASP A 166 -4.10 9.92 -11.13
C ASP A 166 -3.54 8.79 -12.03
N ASP A 167 -2.22 8.71 -12.17
CA ASP A 167 -1.51 7.70 -12.94
C ASP A 167 -1.04 6.48 -12.11
N ALA A 168 -1.28 6.49 -10.78
CA ALA A 168 -1.10 5.35 -9.88
C ALA A 168 -2.41 4.56 -9.71
N TRP A 169 -2.54 3.46 -10.44
CA TRP A 169 -3.77 2.65 -10.46
C TRP A 169 -3.74 1.54 -9.42
N SER A 170 -4.76 1.51 -8.56
CA SER A 170 -4.82 0.58 -7.42
C SER A 170 -5.77 -0.59 -7.64
N ASN A 171 -6.65 -0.47 -8.63
CA ASN A 171 -7.86 -1.24 -8.91
C ASN A 171 -8.89 -1.21 -7.77
N LEU A 172 -8.81 -0.23 -6.87
CA LEU A 172 -9.83 0.05 -5.86
C LEU A 172 -10.81 1.13 -6.31
N ASP A 173 -10.41 1.99 -7.26
CA ASP A 173 -11.32 2.91 -7.90
C ASP A 173 -12.10 2.18 -9.01
N GLY A 174 -13.44 2.28 -8.96
CA GLY A 174 -14.33 1.67 -9.96
C GLY A 174 -14.20 2.27 -11.37
N SER A 175 -13.46 3.37 -11.52
CA SER A 175 -13.15 4.00 -12.80
C SER A 175 -12.06 3.25 -13.60
N GLU A 176 -11.23 2.45 -12.93
CA GLU A 176 -10.11 1.75 -13.56
C GLU A 176 -10.58 0.58 -14.44
N PRO A 177 -9.97 0.36 -15.63
CA PRO A 177 -10.47 -0.60 -16.60
C PRO A 177 -10.25 -2.06 -16.15
N ALA A 178 -11.17 -2.95 -16.53
CA ALA A 178 -11.06 -4.39 -16.21
C ALA A 178 -9.72 -5.01 -16.65
N ALA A 179 -9.16 -4.55 -17.78
CA ALA A 179 -7.85 -4.99 -18.27
C ALA A 179 -6.69 -4.71 -17.28
N SER A 180 -6.77 -3.64 -16.49
CA SER A 180 -5.79 -3.34 -15.42
C SER A 180 -5.85 -4.41 -14.33
N ARG A 181 -7.06 -4.71 -13.83
CA ARG A 181 -7.28 -5.74 -12.82
C ARG A 181 -6.85 -7.12 -13.31
N ASP A 182 -7.26 -7.50 -14.51
CA ASP A 182 -6.90 -8.78 -15.12
C ASP A 182 -5.38 -8.90 -15.33
N GLY A 183 -4.73 -7.79 -15.71
CA GLY A 183 -3.28 -7.69 -15.78
C GLY A 183 -2.62 -7.98 -14.44
N LEU A 184 -3.02 -7.26 -13.40
CA LEU A 184 -2.42 -7.43 -12.07
C LEU A 184 -2.65 -8.83 -11.50
N ILE A 185 -3.82 -9.44 -11.74
CA ILE A 185 -4.09 -10.85 -11.42
C ILE A 185 -3.06 -11.78 -12.08
N ARG A 186 -2.75 -11.59 -13.37
CA ARG A 186 -1.73 -12.41 -14.06
C ARG A 186 -0.36 -12.24 -13.43
N TRP A 187 0.04 -11.00 -13.16
CA TRP A 187 1.34 -10.70 -12.54
C TRP A 187 1.48 -11.32 -11.15
N GLN A 188 0.46 -11.17 -10.30
CA GLN A 188 0.40 -11.77 -8.96
C GLN A 188 0.42 -13.31 -9.03
N THR A 189 -0.36 -13.89 -9.94
CA THR A 189 -0.42 -15.35 -10.15
C THR A 189 0.93 -15.90 -10.59
N ALA A 190 1.61 -15.22 -11.52
CA ALA A 190 2.94 -15.63 -11.98
C ALA A 190 3.95 -15.69 -10.83
N LEU A 191 3.87 -14.77 -9.88
CA LEU A 191 4.73 -14.72 -8.70
C LEU A 191 4.34 -15.68 -7.57
N GLY A 192 3.20 -16.35 -7.67
CA GLY A 192 2.69 -17.23 -6.61
C GLY A 192 2.19 -16.48 -5.38
N ILE A 193 1.85 -15.19 -5.50
CA ILE A 193 1.19 -14.41 -4.45
C ILE A 193 -0.33 -14.40 -4.68
N HIS A 194 -1.10 -13.95 -3.68
CA HIS A 194 -2.56 -13.94 -3.77
C HIS A 194 -3.04 -13.06 -4.93
N PRO A 195 -3.84 -13.60 -5.89
CA PRO A 195 -4.26 -12.87 -7.09
C PRO A 195 -5.48 -11.97 -6.81
N SER A 196 -5.30 -10.96 -5.97
CA SER A 196 -6.36 -10.00 -5.59
C SER A 196 -6.82 -9.13 -6.77
N GLY A 197 -5.94 -8.91 -7.74
CA GLY A 197 -6.10 -7.90 -8.79
C GLY A 197 -6.04 -6.47 -8.28
N VAL A 198 -5.62 -6.26 -7.03
CA VAL A 198 -5.52 -4.96 -6.36
C VAL A 198 -4.07 -4.72 -5.96
N PHE A 199 -3.63 -3.46 -6.02
CA PHE A 199 -2.32 -3.08 -5.49
C PHE A 199 -2.34 -3.13 -3.96
N ASP A 200 -1.93 -4.27 -3.41
CA ASP A 200 -1.89 -4.55 -1.97
C ASP A 200 -0.45 -4.65 -1.43
N ALA A 201 -0.32 -4.92 -0.13
CA ALA A 201 0.99 -5.03 0.52
C ALA A 201 1.88 -6.14 -0.06
N ASP A 202 1.28 -7.24 -0.55
CA ASP A 202 1.99 -8.36 -1.15
C ASP A 202 2.52 -7.96 -2.53
N THR A 203 1.71 -7.25 -3.31
CA THR A 203 2.07 -6.68 -4.61
C THR A 203 3.22 -5.70 -4.47
N LYS A 204 3.11 -4.74 -3.54
CA LYS A 204 4.18 -3.78 -3.23
C LYS A 204 5.48 -4.49 -2.82
N ALA A 205 5.37 -5.47 -1.93
CA ALA A 205 6.52 -6.23 -1.45
C ALA A 205 7.22 -7.02 -2.56
N ALA A 206 6.45 -7.62 -3.47
CA ALA A 206 7.01 -8.34 -4.61
C ALA A 206 7.71 -7.40 -5.60
N ALA A 207 7.13 -6.22 -5.86
CA ALA A 207 7.74 -5.21 -6.72
C ALA A 207 9.07 -4.70 -6.15
N ILE A 208 9.14 -4.49 -4.82
CA ILE A 208 10.38 -4.14 -4.11
C ILE A 208 11.47 -5.19 -4.39
N LEU A 209 11.16 -6.48 -4.23
CA LEU A 209 12.14 -7.55 -4.45
C LEU A 209 12.57 -7.64 -5.93
N CYS A 210 11.63 -7.41 -6.87
CA CYS A 210 11.94 -7.36 -8.31
C CYS A 210 12.94 -6.23 -8.60
N GLN A 211 12.66 -5.02 -8.12
CA GLN A 211 13.52 -3.84 -8.29
C GLN A 211 14.89 -4.03 -7.67
N GLN A 212 14.95 -4.55 -6.44
CA GLN A 212 16.19 -4.89 -5.75
C GLN A 212 17.03 -5.92 -6.52
N SER A 213 16.39 -6.97 -7.06
CA SER A 213 17.08 -8.02 -7.82
C SER A 213 17.66 -7.54 -9.15
N HIS A 214 17.19 -6.40 -9.66
CA HIS A 214 17.62 -5.79 -10.91
C HIS A 214 18.42 -4.50 -10.71
N HIS A 215 18.70 -4.13 -9.46
CA HIS A 215 19.35 -2.87 -9.08
C HIS A 215 18.65 -1.64 -9.69
N TRP A 216 17.31 -1.70 -9.77
CA TRP A 216 16.47 -0.58 -10.19
C TRP A 216 16.15 0.35 -9.02
N PRO A 217 15.70 1.58 -9.29
CA PRO A 217 15.12 2.43 -8.25
C PRO A 217 13.99 1.71 -7.50
N VAL A 218 14.13 1.58 -6.18
CA VAL A 218 13.15 0.87 -5.34
C VAL A 218 12.02 1.83 -4.96
N THR A 219 10.86 1.62 -5.57
CA THR A 219 9.63 2.39 -5.32
C THR A 219 8.52 1.51 -4.72
N GLY A 220 8.56 0.21 -5.01
CA GLY A 220 7.49 -0.75 -4.72
C GLY A 220 6.26 -0.64 -5.63
N ASN A 221 6.28 0.25 -6.61
CA ASN A 221 5.26 0.30 -7.66
C ASN A 221 5.55 -0.75 -8.75
N VAL A 222 4.54 -1.18 -9.49
CA VAL A 222 4.70 -2.11 -10.63
C VAL A 222 4.60 -1.31 -11.93
N TYR A 223 5.74 -1.05 -12.57
CA TYR A 223 5.82 -0.45 -13.89
C TYR A 223 5.92 -1.53 -14.97
N LYS A 224 6.04 -1.06 -16.22
CA LYS A 224 6.29 -1.94 -17.36
C LYS A 224 7.54 -2.80 -17.18
N GLY A 225 8.58 -2.29 -16.52
CA GLY A 225 9.82 -3.05 -16.26
C GLY A 225 9.57 -4.29 -15.40
N GLU A 226 8.85 -4.16 -14.29
CA GLU A 226 8.48 -5.27 -13.40
C GLU A 226 7.51 -6.24 -14.08
N TRP A 227 6.63 -5.74 -14.94
CA TRP A 227 5.79 -6.60 -15.77
C TRP A 227 6.60 -7.42 -16.76
N ASP A 228 7.47 -6.78 -17.54
CA ASP A 228 8.32 -7.47 -18.51
C ASP A 228 9.18 -8.51 -17.80
N ALA A 229 9.79 -8.16 -16.66
CA ALA A 229 10.58 -9.09 -15.86
C ALA A 229 9.78 -10.35 -15.48
N VAL A 230 8.56 -10.19 -14.95
CA VAL A 230 7.75 -11.32 -14.46
C VAL A 230 7.09 -12.11 -15.57
N ILE A 231 6.39 -11.41 -16.47
CA ILE A 231 5.52 -12.05 -17.44
C ILE A 231 6.32 -12.50 -18.66
N LYS A 232 7.16 -11.62 -19.20
CA LYS A 232 7.90 -11.89 -20.45
C LYS A 232 9.21 -12.62 -20.19
N ASP A 233 9.99 -12.18 -19.21
CA ASP A 233 11.34 -12.70 -18.96
C ASP A 233 11.36 -13.84 -17.91
N GLY A 234 10.20 -14.11 -17.27
CA GLY A 234 10.02 -15.26 -16.39
C GLY A 234 10.64 -15.11 -14.99
N TRP A 235 10.96 -13.90 -14.55
CA TRP A 235 11.45 -13.63 -13.19
C TRP A 235 10.43 -14.04 -12.12
N ARG A 236 10.91 -14.61 -11.02
CA ARG A 236 10.08 -15.08 -9.89
C ARG A 236 10.69 -14.63 -8.57
N LEU A 237 9.87 -14.64 -7.52
CA LEU A 237 10.32 -14.30 -6.17
C LEU A 237 11.53 -15.16 -5.77
N PRO A 238 12.59 -14.56 -5.20
CA PRO A 238 13.75 -15.31 -4.74
C PRO A 238 13.40 -16.28 -3.61
N ASP A 239 13.88 -17.52 -3.72
CA ASP A 239 13.66 -18.55 -2.72
C ASP A 239 14.27 -18.15 -1.36
N GLY A 240 13.49 -18.35 -0.29
CA GLY A 240 13.96 -18.11 1.09
C GLY A 240 14.07 -16.64 1.50
N ILE A 241 13.60 -15.70 0.68
CA ILE A 241 13.52 -14.27 1.03
C ILE A 241 12.06 -13.92 1.40
N PRO A 242 11.77 -13.51 2.65
CA PRO A 242 10.44 -13.07 3.05
C PRO A 242 10.01 -11.79 2.33
N LEU A 243 8.72 -11.69 1.98
CA LEU A 243 8.15 -10.46 1.42
C LEU A 243 8.20 -9.30 2.42
N PRO A 244 8.79 -8.14 2.08
CA PRO A 244 8.85 -6.98 2.96
C PRO A 244 7.51 -6.20 2.97
N LYS A 245 6.48 -6.79 3.57
CA LYS A 245 5.11 -6.24 3.60
C LYS A 245 4.95 -5.00 4.48
N THR A 246 5.88 -4.77 5.40
CA THR A 246 5.87 -3.65 6.35
C THR A 246 7.25 -2.98 6.40
N GLY A 247 7.27 -1.68 6.61
CA GLY A 247 8.49 -0.89 6.73
C GLY A 247 8.51 0.31 5.80
N VAL A 248 9.58 1.08 5.86
CA VAL A 248 9.80 2.28 5.04
C VAL A 248 11.01 2.08 4.15
N LEU A 249 10.89 2.44 2.87
CA LEU A 249 12.00 2.33 1.92
C LEU A 249 13.12 3.31 2.28
N ARG A 250 14.37 2.87 2.22
CA ARG A 250 15.54 3.75 2.36
C ARG A 250 15.49 4.90 1.34
N ALA A 251 15.10 4.61 0.09
CA ALA A 251 14.89 5.62 -0.94
C ALA A 251 13.89 6.73 -0.51
N ASN A 252 12.83 6.38 0.21
CA ASN A 252 11.85 7.36 0.71
C ASN A 252 12.40 8.21 1.85
N ILE A 253 13.19 7.61 2.74
CA ILE A 253 13.90 8.35 3.81
C ILE A 253 14.89 9.34 3.22
N ASP A 254 15.66 8.91 2.23
CA ASP A 254 16.64 9.78 1.57
C ASP A 254 15.95 10.92 0.80
N TYR A 255 14.78 10.63 0.21
CA TYR A 255 13.95 11.62 -0.44
C TYR A 255 13.37 12.66 0.53
N ALA A 256 12.81 12.23 1.66
CA ALA A 256 12.33 13.10 2.74
C ALA A 256 13.44 14.07 3.21
N LYS A 257 14.61 13.52 3.55
CA LYS A 257 15.78 14.33 3.93
C LYS A 257 16.21 15.31 2.84
N LYS A 258 16.13 14.92 1.56
CA LYS A 258 16.46 15.79 0.42
C LYS A 258 15.49 16.96 0.30
N ILE A 259 14.18 16.72 0.38
CA ILE A 259 13.18 17.80 0.23
C ILE A 259 13.24 18.78 1.40
N PHE A 260 13.51 18.30 2.62
CA PHE A 260 13.74 19.15 3.78
C PHE A 260 15.02 19.99 3.62
N THR A 261 16.14 19.36 3.30
CA THR A 261 17.46 20.03 3.22
C THR A 261 17.44 21.17 2.20
N ALA A 262 16.71 21.01 1.09
CA ALA A 262 16.57 22.04 0.07
C ALA A 262 15.85 23.32 0.55
N ARG A 263 15.20 23.27 1.72
CA ARG A 263 14.31 24.32 2.25
C ARG A 263 14.77 24.90 3.57
N ILE A 264 15.89 24.44 4.11
CA ILE A 264 16.46 24.99 5.35
C ILE A 264 16.70 26.50 5.16
N GLY A 265 16.13 27.30 6.06
CA GLY A 265 16.17 28.76 6.04
C GLY A 265 15.00 29.44 5.33
N ASN A 266 14.11 28.70 4.65
CA ASN A 266 12.87 29.25 4.10
C ASN A 266 11.98 29.79 5.22
N PRO A 267 11.21 30.86 4.99
CA PRO A 267 10.36 31.45 6.02
C PRO A 267 9.26 30.50 6.48
N TYR A 268 8.81 30.67 7.72
CA TYR A 268 7.55 30.09 8.18
C TYR A 268 6.36 30.68 7.40
N ALA A 269 5.43 29.85 6.95
CA ALA A 269 4.24 30.29 6.24
C ALA A 269 2.97 29.61 6.79
N TYR A 270 2.18 30.37 7.55
CA TYR A 270 0.99 29.84 8.24
C TYR A 270 -0.04 29.30 7.24
N GLY A 271 -0.39 28.03 7.37
CA GLY A 271 -1.41 27.38 6.57
C GLY A 271 -0.95 26.77 5.25
N ASP A 272 0.30 27.01 4.84
CA ASP A 272 0.87 26.51 3.58
C ASP A 272 1.50 25.11 3.73
N VAL A 273 1.77 24.46 2.60
CA VAL A 273 2.47 23.16 2.47
C VAL A 273 3.70 23.32 1.57
N LEU A 274 4.65 22.39 1.64
CA LEU A 274 5.82 22.40 0.77
C LEU A 274 5.41 22.41 -0.72
N ASP A 275 5.87 23.41 -1.47
CA ASP A 275 5.62 23.52 -2.90
C ASP A 275 6.77 22.87 -3.70
N PRO A 276 6.52 21.86 -4.56
CA PRO A 276 7.54 21.26 -5.40
C PRO A 276 8.04 22.20 -6.51
N ASN A 277 7.22 23.13 -6.97
CA ASN A 277 7.51 24.06 -8.06
C ASN A 277 8.15 25.36 -7.57
N ASN A 278 8.04 25.64 -6.27
CA ASN A 278 8.69 26.77 -5.63
C ASN A 278 9.43 26.31 -4.36
N PRO A 279 10.67 25.79 -4.49
CA PRO A 279 11.45 25.34 -3.34
C PRO A 279 11.78 26.44 -2.33
N GLY A 280 11.58 27.72 -2.64
CA GLY A 280 11.74 28.84 -1.69
C GLY A 280 10.46 29.16 -0.89
N ALA A 281 9.33 28.51 -1.20
CA ALA A 281 8.11 28.64 -0.43
C ALA A 281 8.29 28.07 0.98
N GLY A 282 7.69 28.76 1.95
CA GLY A 282 7.59 28.32 3.33
C GLY A 282 6.46 27.32 3.55
N THR A 283 6.35 26.81 4.78
CA THR A 283 5.20 26.04 5.27
C THR A 283 5.06 26.25 6.77
N ASP A 284 3.93 25.82 7.35
CA ASP A 284 3.77 25.75 8.80
C ASP A 284 4.27 24.40 9.36
N CYS A 285 4.24 24.26 10.69
CA CYS A 285 4.67 23.04 11.36
C CYS A 285 3.94 21.78 10.86
N SER A 286 2.62 21.88 10.66
CA SER A 286 1.81 20.77 10.18
C SER A 286 2.08 20.48 8.71
N GLY A 287 2.18 21.49 7.86
CA GLY A 287 2.48 21.32 6.44
C GLY A 287 3.84 20.66 6.23
N LEU A 288 4.85 20.98 7.05
CA LEU A 288 6.13 20.28 7.05
C LEU A 288 5.96 18.81 7.44
N VAL A 289 5.40 18.51 8.61
CA VAL A 289 5.32 17.12 9.10
C VAL A 289 4.50 16.23 8.17
N PHE A 290 3.37 16.72 7.64
CA PHE A 290 2.58 15.97 6.69
C PHE A 290 3.32 15.73 5.37
N ALA A 291 4.07 16.72 4.85
CA ALA A 291 4.87 16.54 3.65
C ALA A 291 5.99 15.50 3.86
N GLU A 292 6.66 15.50 5.02
CA GLU A 292 7.68 14.49 5.34
C GLU A 292 7.07 13.10 5.53
N LEU A 293 5.88 12.98 6.14
CA LEU A 293 5.17 11.70 6.24
C LEU A 293 4.72 11.16 4.88
N GLU A 294 4.25 12.03 3.98
CA GLU A 294 3.98 11.64 2.59
C GLU A 294 5.24 11.17 1.88
N ALA A 295 6.35 11.91 2.00
CA ALA A 295 7.63 11.52 1.42
C ALA A 295 8.09 10.14 1.94
N LEU A 296 7.89 9.84 3.22
CA LEU A 296 8.22 8.56 3.83
C LEU A 296 7.32 7.41 3.32
N VAL A 297 6.00 7.61 3.25
CA VAL A 297 5.06 6.53 2.91
C VAL A 297 4.90 6.32 1.40
N TYR A 298 4.85 7.42 0.65
CA TYR A 298 4.52 7.44 -0.77
C TYR A 298 5.73 7.68 -1.68
N GLY A 299 6.82 8.25 -1.14
CA GLY A 299 8.06 8.47 -1.89
C GLY A 299 7.92 9.50 -3.00
N THR A 300 8.94 9.60 -3.86
CA THR A 300 8.98 10.60 -4.95
C THR A 300 7.95 10.39 -6.05
N THR A 301 7.37 9.20 -6.16
CA THR A 301 6.46 8.83 -7.25
C THR A 301 5.00 9.00 -6.87
N ASN A 302 4.63 8.70 -5.62
CA ASN A 302 3.24 8.70 -5.19
C ASN A 302 2.87 9.89 -4.27
N MET A 303 3.84 10.73 -3.87
CA MET A 303 3.57 11.95 -3.10
C MET A 303 2.87 12.99 -3.99
N ASP A 304 1.72 13.52 -3.55
CA ASP A 304 0.93 14.48 -4.32
C ASP A 304 1.14 15.94 -3.89
N TRP A 305 1.94 16.16 -2.84
CA TRP A 305 2.31 17.49 -2.32
C TRP A 305 1.11 18.32 -1.82
N THR A 306 -0.01 17.66 -1.52
CA THR A 306 -1.20 18.35 -1.01
C THR A 306 -1.14 18.51 0.50
N ARG A 307 -1.84 19.52 1.02
CA ARG A 307 -2.01 19.67 2.46
C ARG A 307 -3.02 18.64 2.98
N ARG A 308 -2.55 17.71 3.81
CA ARG A 308 -3.35 16.55 4.28
C ARG A 308 -3.92 16.65 5.68
N GLY A 309 -3.52 17.66 6.45
CA GLY A 309 -4.02 17.81 7.80
C GLY A 309 -3.41 18.96 8.58
N THR A 310 -3.72 18.93 9.87
CA THR A 310 -3.26 19.87 10.90
C THR A 310 -2.73 19.09 12.10
N THR A 311 -2.08 19.78 13.03
CA THR A 311 -1.57 19.19 14.29
C THR A 311 -2.62 18.38 15.04
N GLU A 312 -3.88 18.82 15.00
CA GLU A 312 -4.99 18.25 15.74
C GLU A 312 -5.63 17.02 15.07
N MET A 313 -5.03 16.52 13.99
CA MET A 313 -5.46 15.27 13.33
C MET A 313 -5.01 14.01 14.10
N TRP A 314 -4.03 14.14 14.98
CA TRP A 314 -3.65 13.04 15.87
C TRP A 314 -4.66 12.91 17.02
N PRO A 315 -5.13 11.68 17.33
CA PRO A 315 -6.04 11.45 18.44
C PRO A 315 -5.49 11.99 19.76
N TYR A 316 -6.25 12.88 20.40
CA TYR A 316 -5.89 13.49 21.67
C TYR A 316 -7.13 13.73 22.55
N ASP A 317 -7.03 13.51 23.85
CA ASP A 317 -8.09 13.80 24.81
C ASP A 317 -7.94 15.23 25.35
N TYR A 318 -8.61 16.18 24.68
CA TYR A 318 -8.60 17.59 25.09
C TYR A 318 -9.31 17.85 26.42
N ALA A 319 -10.24 16.99 26.84
CA ALA A 319 -10.93 17.18 28.11
C ALA A 319 -9.98 16.93 29.28
N ASN A 320 -9.12 15.91 29.15
CA ASN A 320 -8.16 15.53 30.18
C ASN A 320 -6.73 16.01 29.91
N HIS A 321 -6.50 16.70 28.79
CA HIS A 321 -5.17 17.09 28.31
C HIS A 321 -4.22 15.89 28.29
N ALA A 322 -4.68 14.80 27.68
CA ALA A 322 -3.97 13.53 27.67
C ALA A 322 -3.77 12.98 26.25
N PRO A 323 -2.61 12.38 25.97
CA PRO A 323 -2.34 11.70 24.71
C PRO A 323 -3.25 10.48 24.53
N ALA A 324 -3.37 10.00 23.30
CA ALA A 324 -4.02 8.72 23.05
C ALA A 324 -3.33 7.56 23.81
N THR A 325 -4.04 6.44 23.90
CA THR A 325 -3.45 5.23 24.51
C THR A 325 -2.26 4.76 23.65
N PRO A 326 -1.10 4.44 24.25
CA PRO A 326 0.03 3.90 23.50
C PRO A 326 -0.38 2.69 22.64
N GLY A 327 0.09 2.65 21.39
CA GLY A 327 -0.34 1.65 20.40
C GLY A 327 -1.52 2.08 19.51
N THR A 328 -2.19 3.19 19.83
CA THR A 328 -3.23 3.78 18.95
C THR A 328 -2.62 4.13 17.58
N ARG A 329 -3.36 3.86 16.50
CA ARG A 329 -2.96 4.18 15.13
C ARG A 329 -3.37 5.61 14.78
N GLY A 330 -2.45 6.32 14.16
CA GLY A 330 -2.63 7.69 13.69
C GLY A 330 -2.52 7.78 12.17
N PRO A 331 -2.51 9.01 11.62
CA PRO A 331 -2.23 9.27 10.22
C PRO A 331 -0.99 8.52 9.73
N TYR A 332 -1.01 8.08 8.46
CA TYR A 332 0.14 7.42 7.79
C TYR A 332 0.63 6.12 8.47
N GLY A 333 -0.18 5.52 9.34
CA GLY A 333 0.21 4.31 10.07
C GLY A 333 1.12 4.59 11.27
N THR A 334 1.27 5.86 11.67
CA THR A 334 1.97 6.24 12.90
C THR A 334 1.33 5.59 14.13
N VAL A 335 2.12 5.46 15.19
CA VAL A 335 1.72 4.80 16.44
C VAL A 335 1.97 5.73 17.60
N CYS A 336 0.98 5.86 18.49
CA CYS A 336 1.12 6.65 19.72
C CYS A 336 2.11 5.95 20.67
N ALA A 337 3.09 6.69 21.17
CA ALA A 337 3.98 6.28 22.24
C ALA A 337 3.56 6.84 23.61
N GLY A 338 2.64 7.82 23.63
CA GLY A 338 2.12 8.48 24.82
C GLY A 338 2.81 9.81 25.13
N GLY A 339 2.59 10.35 26.33
CA GLY A 339 2.96 11.73 26.68
C GLY A 339 4.34 11.87 27.30
N GLY A 340 4.87 13.09 27.31
CA GLY A 340 6.22 13.38 27.81
C GLY A 340 6.40 13.17 29.32
N PRO A 341 7.60 12.79 29.81
CA PRO A 341 8.79 12.32 29.07
C PRO A 341 8.76 10.80 28.77
N GLY A 342 7.78 10.06 29.30
CA GLY A 342 7.68 8.61 29.15
C GLY A 342 7.41 8.14 27.72
N GLY A 343 6.68 8.94 26.94
CA GLY A 343 6.34 8.67 25.54
C GLY A 343 7.57 8.58 24.65
N LEU A 344 8.49 9.55 24.76
CA LEU A 344 9.76 9.51 24.01
C LEU A 344 10.57 8.25 24.33
N ALA A 345 10.64 7.85 25.61
CA ALA A 345 11.36 6.65 26.03
C ALA A 345 10.69 5.34 25.57
N ALA A 346 9.40 5.40 25.21
CA ALA A 346 8.64 4.25 24.70
C ALA A 346 8.73 4.10 23.18
N VAL A 347 9.32 5.06 22.46
CA VAL A 347 9.54 4.96 21.01
C VAL A 347 10.56 3.83 20.73
N PRO A 348 10.24 2.86 19.86
CA PRO A 348 11.16 1.80 19.48
C PRO A 348 12.43 2.33 18.80
N ALA A 349 13.56 1.66 19.04
CA ALA A 349 14.86 2.06 18.48
C ALA A 349 14.92 1.94 16.95
N ASP A 350 14.04 1.13 16.34
CA ASP A 350 13.91 0.93 14.90
C ASP A 350 12.85 1.85 14.25
N ALA A 351 12.27 2.79 15.01
CA ALA A 351 11.36 3.78 14.46
C ALA A 351 12.07 4.63 13.40
N VAL A 352 11.40 4.83 12.26
CA VAL A 352 11.95 5.58 11.12
C VAL A 352 11.80 7.08 11.36
N ALA A 353 10.69 7.48 11.97
CA ALA A 353 10.43 8.85 12.33
C ALA A 353 9.80 8.97 13.72
N ILE A 354 10.08 10.09 14.39
CA ILE A 354 9.50 10.49 15.68
C ILE A 354 8.80 11.83 15.47
N ILE A 355 7.55 11.92 15.90
CA ILE A 355 6.68 13.09 15.73
C ILE A 355 6.26 13.54 17.13
N PRO A 356 7.01 14.42 17.79
CA PRO A 356 6.54 15.07 19.00
C PRO A 356 5.52 16.16 18.66
N ILE A 357 4.47 16.23 19.48
CA ILE A 357 3.34 17.12 19.25
C ILE A 357 3.03 17.90 20.54
N MET A 358 2.77 19.19 20.38
CA MET A 358 2.16 20.07 21.36
C MET A 358 0.73 20.34 20.92
N HIS A 359 -0.24 19.76 21.61
CA HIS A 359 -1.66 19.99 21.35
C HIS A 359 -2.16 21.25 22.08
N GLY A 360 -3.02 22.03 21.43
CA GLY A 360 -3.57 23.25 22.05
C GLY A 360 -4.86 23.79 21.43
N GLY A 361 -5.52 23.01 20.57
CA GLY A 361 -6.74 23.38 19.87
C GLY A 361 -6.50 24.11 18.53
N GLY A 362 -5.28 24.10 18.02
CA GLY A 362 -4.86 24.74 16.78
C GLY A 362 -4.25 26.14 16.93
N GLY A 363 -3.79 26.67 15.80
CA GLY A 363 -3.18 28.01 15.72
C GLY A 363 -1.85 28.09 16.47
N GLU A 364 -1.62 29.22 17.14
CA GLU A 364 -0.36 29.48 17.86
C GLU A 364 -0.14 28.61 19.10
N ASN A 365 -1.19 27.91 19.57
CA ASN A 365 -1.12 27.03 20.73
C ASN A 365 -0.76 25.59 20.35
N SER A 366 -0.49 25.32 19.08
CA SER A 366 -0.22 23.97 18.59
C SER A 366 1.02 23.96 17.74
N HIS A 367 1.87 22.96 17.99
CA HIS A 367 3.12 22.83 17.30
C HIS A 367 3.49 21.35 17.15
N MET A 368 4.25 21.04 16.11
CA MET A 368 4.75 19.71 15.87
C MET A 368 6.04 19.81 15.05
N GLU A 369 6.87 18.80 15.18
CA GLU A 369 8.06 18.62 14.37
C GLU A 369 8.20 17.13 14.03
N ILE A 370 9.18 16.79 13.22
CA ILE A 370 9.49 15.40 12.90
C ILE A 370 11.00 15.18 12.94
N GLN A 371 11.44 14.10 13.56
CA GLN A 371 12.79 13.59 13.37
C GLN A 371 12.74 12.39 12.44
N VAL A 372 13.47 12.44 11.33
CA VAL A 372 13.57 11.34 10.35
C VAL A 372 15.01 10.85 10.31
N ASP A 373 15.26 9.57 10.62
CA ASP A 373 16.60 8.97 10.52
C ASP A 373 17.66 9.81 11.29
N GLY A 374 17.27 10.30 12.48
CA GLY A 374 18.09 11.15 13.36
C GLY A 374 18.14 12.64 12.97
N MET A 375 17.61 13.04 11.82
CA MET A 375 17.56 14.43 11.37
C MET A 375 16.30 15.10 11.90
N LEU A 376 16.47 16.06 12.81
CA LEU A 376 15.38 16.87 13.34
C LEU A 376 14.94 17.93 12.32
N MET A 377 13.63 18.01 12.07
CA MET A 377 13.01 18.84 11.04
C MET A 377 11.84 19.62 11.63
N GLU A 378 11.95 20.94 11.65
CA GLU A 378 10.99 21.86 12.24
C GLU A 378 10.65 23.00 11.26
N SER A 379 9.43 23.52 11.39
CA SER A 379 9.01 24.80 10.83
C SER A 379 8.18 25.55 11.87
N GLY A 380 8.73 26.60 12.45
CA GLY A 380 8.11 27.33 13.57
C GLY A 380 8.11 28.83 13.36
N GLY A 381 6.97 29.46 13.67
CA GLY A 381 6.82 30.90 13.58
C GLY A 381 7.58 31.63 14.68
N ASN A 382 7.91 32.91 14.47
CA ASN A 382 8.37 33.78 15.56
C ASN A 382 7.21 34.07 16.52
N HIS A 383 7.04 33.25 17.56
CA HIS A 383 6.01 33.49 18.57
C HIS A 383 6.50 34.52 19.60
N ASN A 384 5.84 35.68 19.65
CA ASN A 384 6.10 36.80 20.57
C ASN A 384 5.76 36.47 22.04
N ASN A 385 6.36 35.42 22.63
CA ASN A 385 6.55 35.15 24.07
C ASN A 385 6.79 33.66 24.41
N VAL A 386 7.17 32.80 23.44
CA VAL A 386 7.66 31.45 23.76
C VAL A 386 9.19 31.44 23.63
N PRO A 387 9.95 31.17 24.71
CA PRO A 387 11.40 31.16 24.63
C PRO A 387 11.91 29.82 24.05
N LEU A 388 12.56 29.91 22.87
CA LEU A 388 13.29 28.86 22.12
C LEU A 388 12.44 27.78 21.45
N GLY A 389 12.67 27.55 20.14
CA GLY A 389 11.87 26.69 19.26
C GLY A 389 11.24 27.40 18.06
N ALA A 390 11.37 28.72 17.98
CA ALA A 390 10.80 29.57 16.94
C ALA A 390 11.91 30.05 16.00
N SER A 391 12.28 29.23 15.02
CA SER A 391 13.35 29.57 14.07
C SER A 391 12.93 30.66 13.06
N GLY A 392 11.63 31.01 13.03
CA GLY A 392 11.02 31.89 12.03
C GLY A 392 11.14 31.32 10.61
N SER A 393 11.58 30.06 10.50
CA SER A 393 12.02 29.43 9.27
C SER A 393 11.87 27.91 9.34
N ILE A 394 12.19 27.23 8.26
CA ILE A 394 12.33 25.78 8.23
C ILE A 394 13.76 25.43 8.66
N GLY A 395 13.96 24.51 9.58
CA GLY A 395 15.30 24.19 10.06
C GLY A 395 15.38 23.07 11.09
N GLY A 396 16.61 22.65 11.38
CA GLY A 396 16.90 21.64 12.40
C GLY A 396 17.42 22.28 13.69
N ALA A 397 18.08 21.48 14.53
CA ALA A 397 18.62 21.96 15.81
C ALA A 397 19.55 23.18 15.67
N ALA A 398 20.30 23.29 14.57
CA ALA A 398 21.18 24.43 14.29
C ALA A 398 20.40 25.74 14.01
N GLN A 399 19.14 25.63 13.59
CA GLN A 399 18.24 26.74 13.34
C GLN A 399 17.32 27.03 14.54
N GLY A 400 17.43 26.26 15.62
CA GLY A 400 16.66 26.46 16.85
C GLY A 400 15.46 25.54 17.03
N ALA A 401 15.34 24.47 16.23
CA ALA A 401 14.35 23.42 16.46
C ALA A 401 14.46 22.88 17.90
N ALA A 402 13.32 22.67 18.54
CA ALA A 402 13.29 22.22 19.93
C ALA A 402 13.80 20.77 20.02
N PRO A 403 14.58 20.40 21.04
CA PRO A 403 15.01 19.01 21.18
C PRO A 403 13.79 18.11 21.43
N LEU A 404 13.89 16.84 21.02
CA LEU A 404 12.78 15.87 21.21
C LEU A 404 12.34 15.71 22.67
N ASN A 405 13.19 16.01 23.65
CA ASN A 405 12.84 15.94 25.08
C ASN A 405 12.37 17.28 25.66
N HIS A 406 12.06 18.28 24.81
CA HIS A 406 11.61 19.58 25.26
C HIS A 406 10.27 19.48 26.03
N PRO A 407 10.08 20.22 27.15
CA PRO A 407 8.85 20.14 27.95
C PRO A 407 7.56 20.57 27.24
N GLN A 408 7.65 21.19 26.06
CA GLN A 408 6.48 21.61 25.29
C GLN A 408 5.71 20.43 24.68
N TRP A 409 6.37 19.29 24.48
CA TRP A 409 5.77 18.14 23.83
C TRP A 409 4.86 17.38 24.80
N THR A 410 3.57 17.39 24.49
CA THR A 410 2.54 16.73 25.29
C THR A 410 2.24 15.32 24.79
N ASP A 411 2.58 15.01 23.54
CA ASP A 411 2.33 13.73 22.90
C ASP A 411 3.48 13.32 21.96
N TYR A 412 3.70 12.01 21.80
CA TYR A 412 4.73 11.44 20.94
C TYR A 412 4.12 10.34 20.07
N TRP A 413 4.35 10.47 18.78
CA TRP A 413 4.00 9.48 17.77
C TRP A 413 5.26 9.04 17.03
N TYR A 414 5.23 7.86 16.43
CA TYR A 414 6.34 7.38 15.62
C TYR A 414 5.85 6.62 14.40
N LEU A 415 6.64 6.67 13.32
CA LEU A 415 6.45 5.80 12.16
C LEU A 415 7.30 4.54 12.37
N PRO A 416 6.70 3.34 12.47
CA PRO A 416 7.44 2.12 12.77
C PRO A 416 8.36 1.72 11.62
N GLY A 417 9.47 1.08 11.97
CA GLY A 417 10.32 0.35 11.03
C GLY A 417 9.73 -1.01 10.62
N PRO A 418 10.53 -1.87 9.97
CA PRO A 418 11.96 -1.69 9.68
C PRO A 418 12.22 -0.76 8.48
N VAL A 419 13.48 -0.36 8.30
CA VAL A 419 13.94 0.25 7.04
C VAL A 419 14.23 -0.85 6.02
N ILE A 420 13.61 -0.74 4.84
CA ILE A 420 13.83 -1.65 3.71
C ILE A 420 14.95 -1.04 2.84
N GLY A 421 16.04 -1.77 2.66
CA GLY A 421 17.19 -1.33 1.87
C GLY A 421 16.93 -1.30 0.36
N ASN A 422 17.89 -0.76 -0.39
CA ASN A 422 17.82 -0.71 -1.86
C ASN A 422 18.37 -1.98 -2.54
N GLU A 423 19.10 -2.80 -1.79
CA GLU A 423 19.68 -4.04 -2.29
C GLU A 423 18.84 -5.24 -1.86
N LEU A 424 18.89 -6.30 -2.66
CA LEU A 424 18.22 -7.55 -2.32
C LEU A 424 18.84 -8.09 -1.02
N PRO A 425 18.03 -8.38 0.02
CA PRO A 425 18.56 -8.96 1.23
C PRO A 425 19.22 -10.31 0.92
N GLY A 426 20.32 -10.61 1.59
CA GLY A 426 20.89 -11.96 1.54
C GLY A 426 19.86 -13.00 2.01
N PRO A 427 20.02 -14.29 1.63
CA PRO A 427 19.11 -15.34 2.08
C PRO A 427 18.98 -15.25 3.59
N ALA A 428 17.73 -15.27 4.09
CA ALA A 428 17.46 -15.15 5.51
C ALA A 428 18.30 -16.21 6.22
N LYS A 429 19.23 -15.77 7.10
CA LYS A 429 19.87 -16.69 8.03
C LYS A 429 18.71 -17.35 8.76
N PRO A 430 18.56 -18.69 8.71
CA PRO A 430 17.43 -19.34 9.35
C PRO A 430 17.33 -18.79 10.77
N PRO A 431 16.11 -18.50 11.27
CA PRO A 431 15.96 -17.97 12.62
C PRO A 431 16.81 -18.85 13.54
N VAL A 432 17.61 -18.19 14.40
CA VAL A 432 18.32 -18.91 15.45
C VAL A 432 17.23 -19.40 16.40
N VAL A 433 16.61 -20.53 16.04
CA VAL A 433 15.85 -21.34 16.96
C VAL A 433 16.88 -21.72 18.01
N PRO A 434 16.72 -21.30 19.28
CA PRO A 434 17.56 -21.83 20.33
C PRO A 434 17.53 -23.34 20.16
N PRO A 435 18.69 -24.02 20.10
CA PRO A 435 18.69 -25.47 19.97
C PRO A 435 17.68 -26.03 20.96
N ASP A 436 16.85 -26.98 20.53
CA ASP A 436 15.98 -27.67 21.47
C ASP A 436 16.89 -28.45 22.41
N TYR A 437 17.32 -27.79 23.47
CA TYR A 437 18.31 -28.31 24.40
C TYR A 437 17.75 -29.56 25.07
N LEU A 438 16.43 -29.67 25.23
CA LEU A 438 15.76 -30.88 25.71
C LEU A 438 15.96 -32.05 24.74
N ARG A 439 15.75 -31.82 23.45
CA ARG A 439 15.99 -32.82 22.40
C ARG A 439 17.47 -33.18 22.26
N LEU A 440 18.38 -32.21 22.30
CA LEU A 440 19.83 -32.47 22.22
C LEU A 440 20.36 -33.19 23.46
N ILE A 441 19.85 -32.86 24.65
CA ILE A 441 20.16 -33.57 25.89
C ILE A 441 19.63 -35.01 25.80
N TYR A 442 18.41 -35.20 25.30
CA TYR A 442 17.85 -36.54 25.08
C TYR A 442 18.69 -37.34 24.08
N GLU A 443 19.03 -36.78 22.91
CA GLU A 443 19.82 -37.47 21.87
C GLU A 443 21.24 -37.84 22.36
N GLN A 444 21.85 -37.05 23.25
CA GLN A 444 23.14 -37.40 23.86
C GLN A 444 23.02 -38.46 24.97
N LEU A 445 21.94 -38.48 25.73
CA LEU A 445 21.74 -39.41 26.84
C LEU A 445 21.15 -40.76 26.42
N ALA A 446 20.30 -40.77 25.39
CA ALA A 446 19.55 -41.93 24.96
C ALA A 446 20.42 -43.00 24.26
N GLY A 447 21.67 -42.69 23.88
CA GLY A 447 22.55 -43.64 23.20
C GLY A 447 22.04 -44.05 21.82
N PRO A 448 22.59 -45.13 21.22
CA PRO A 448 22.15 -45.63 19.91
C PRO A 448 20.65 -46.00 19.91
N VAL A 449 19.93 -45.54 18.88
CA VAL A 449 18.51 -45.86 18.70
C VAL A 449 18.38 -47.27 18.12
N GLY A 450 17.62 -48.12 18.82
CA GLY A 450 17.34 -49.48 18.40
C GLY A 450 16.28 -49.55 17.29
N ALA A 451 16.05 -50.75 16.77
CA ALA A 451 15.05 -50.99 15.73
C ALA A 451 13.59 -50.70 16.19
N ASP A 452 13.38 -50.55 17.50
CA ASP A 452 12.12 -50.15 18.13
C ASP A 452 11.90 -48.64 18.17
N GLY A 453 12.87 -47.85 17.72
CA GLY A 453 12.78 -46.39 17.65
C GLY A 453 13.08 -45.68 18.97
N TYR A 454 13.54 -46.40 20.01
CA TYR A 454 13.94 -45.84 21.30
C TYR A 454 15.45 -45.94 21.49
N GLY A 455 16.03 -45.01 22.25
CA GLY A 455 17.43 -45.05 22.64
C GLY A 455 17.64 -45.94 23.87
N HIS A 456 18.62 -46.84 23.79
CA HIS A 456 18.87 -47.88 24.80
C HIS A 456 19.96 -47.52 25.83
N GLY A 457 20.36 -46.25 25.87
CA GLY A 457 21.43 -45.74 26.73
C GLY A 457 22.83 -46.15 26.23
N TRP A 458 23.86 -45.67 26.93
CA TRP A 458 25.25 -46.01 26.63
C TRP A 458 25.71 -47.18 27.54
N PRO A 459 26.15 -48.32 26.98
CA PRO A 459 26.55 -49.50 27.76
C PRO A 459 27.66 -49.25 28.80
N GLN A 460 28.45 -48.20 28.61
CA GLN A 460 29.55 -47.81 29.49
C GLN A 460 29.13 -47.24 30.86
N LEU A 461 27.83 -47.05 31.13
CA LEU A 461 27.34 -46.53 32.42
C LEU A 461 27.10 -47.63 33.48
N GLY A 462 27.02 -48.90 33.07
CA GLY A 462 26.97 -50.06 33.97
C GLY A 462 25.70 -50.21 34.81
N THR A 463 25.69 -51.24 35.67
CA THR A 463 24.63 -51.50 36.67
C THR A 463 25.14 -51.21 38.07
N ASP A 464 24.24 -50.90 39.02
CA ASP A 464 24.63 -50.84 40.42
C ASP A 464 24.92 -52.23 41.01
N ALA A 465 25.34 -52.27 42.28
CA ALA A 465 25.67 -53.52 42.99
C ALA A 465 24.49 -54.49 43.16
N SER A 466 23.25 -54.06 42.87
CA SER A 466 22.04 -54.89 42.89
C SER A 466 21.63 -55.40 41.50
N GLY A 467 22.35 -55.01 40.45
CA GLY A 467 22.02 -55.33 39.06
C GLY A 467 20.94 -54.44 38.45
N ALA A 468 20.58 -53.34 39.12
CA ALA A 468 19.65 -52.36 38.56
C ALA A 468 20.37 -51.50 37.52
N ASP A 469 19.71 -51.32 36.38
CA ASP A 469 20.24 -50.54 35.26
C ASP A 469 20.23 -49.04 35.61
N LEU A 470 21.41 -48.41 35.62
CA LEU A 470 21.59 -47.02 36.04
C LEU A 470 21.18 -46.00 34.96
N THR A 471 20.51 -46.47 33.89
CA THR A 471 20.31 -45.77 32.63
C THR A 471 19.39 -44.55 32.67
N LEU A 472 18.65 -44.25 33.74
CA LEU A 472 17.81 -43.03 33.77
C LEU A 472 17.55 -42.38 35.14
N VAL A 473 17.55 -43.15 36.24
CA VAL A 473 16.94 -42.69 37.51
C VAL A 473 17.84 -41.74 38.31
N ASP A 474 19.15 -41.98 38.37
CA ASP A 474 20.08 -41.15 39.16
C ASP A 474 20.41 -39.80 38.49
N PHE A 475 20.45 -39.78 37.15
CA PHE A 475 20.64 -38.53 36.40
C PHE A 475 19.44 -37.59 36.58
N LEU A 476 18.22 -38.11 36.44
CA LEU A 476 17.00 -37.32 36.65
C LEU A 476 16.87 -36.87 38.11
N ALA A 477 17.20 -37.71 39.10
CA ALA A 477 17.16 -37.34 40.52
C ALA A 477 18.14 -36.20 40.88
N LYS A 478 19.33 -36.18 40.27
CA LYS A 478 20.35 -35.16 40.52
C LYS A 478 19.97 -33.77 39.99
N TYR A 479 19.27 -33.71 38.86
CA TYR A 479 18.95 -32.44 38.18
C TYR A 479 17.50 -31.99 38.32
N LYS A 480 16.61 -32.83 38.87
CA LYS A 480 15.23 -32.46 39.19
C LYS A 480 15.11 -31.15 39.98
N PRO A 481 15.93 -30.87 41.02
CA PRO A 481 15.83 -29.60 41.75
C PRO A 481 16.14 -28.37 40.88
N ALA A 482 17.09 -28.49 39.93
CA ALA A 482 17.43 -27.40 39.01
C ALA A 482 16.34 -27.20 37.94
N LEU A 483 15.73 -28.30 37.47
CA LEU A 483 14.65 -28.26 36.49
C LEU A 483 13.36 -27.69 37.11
N ASP A 484 13.04 -28.04 38.35
CA ASP A 484 11.92 -27.49 39.10
C ASP A 484 12.09 -25.96 39.29
N VAL A 485 13.31 -25.48 39.52
CA VAL A 485 13.62 -24.02 39.62
C VAL A 485 13.43 -23.31 38.28
N LEU A 486 13.86 -23.92 37.17
CA LEU A 486 13.73 -23.34 35.83
C LEU A 486 12.26 -23.30 35.36
N LEU A 487 11.49 -24.35 35.63
CA LEU A 487 10.06 -24.39 35.34
C LEU A 487 9.27 -23.37 36.17
N ALA A 488 9.64 -23.17 37.44
CA ALA A 488 9.05 -22.13 38.27
C ALA A 488 9.38 -20.70 37.79
N GLN A 489 10.54 -20.50 37.14
CA GLN A 489 10.93 -19.22 36.54
C GLN A 489 10.21 -18.95 35.21
N ALA A 490 9.93 -20.01 34.43
CA ALA A 490 9.19 -19.91 33.18
C ALA A 490 7.67 -19.71 33.39
N ALA A 491 7.12 -20.23 34.49
CA ALA A 491 5.69 -20.12 34.81
C ALA A 491 5.30 -18.86 35.60
N ALA A 492 6.25 -18.01 36.00
CA ALA A 492 5.96 -16.80 36.76
C ALA A 492 5.54 -15.63 35.83
N PRO A 493 4.36 -15.01 36.01
CA PRO A 493 4.02 -13.78 35.31
C PRO A 493 4.97 -12.64 35.74
N PRO A 494 5.17 -11.60 34.90
CA PRO A 494 6.14 -10.55 35.19
C PRO A 494 5.81 -9.86 36.51
N LYS A 495 6.76 -9.85 37.45
CA LYS A 495 6.59 -9.25 38.77
C LYS A 495 6.36 -7.74 38.64
N LYS A 496 5.21 -7.26 39.13
CA LYS A 496 4.98 -5.83 39.41
C LYS A 496 6.10 -5.31 40.32
N ALA A 497 6.80 -4.27 39.88
CA ALA A 497 7.78 -3.57 40.71
C ALA A 497 7.07 -2.93 41.91
N VAL A 498 7.29 -3.50 43.10
CA VAL A 498 6.83 -2.91 44.36
C VAL A 498 7.77 -1.75 44.71
N SER A 499 7.24 -0.53 44.59
CA SER A 499 7.79 0.68 45.17
C SER A 499 8.06 0.48 46.66
N ARG A 500 9.33 0.29 47.06
CA ARG A 500 9.75 0.47 48.45
C ARG A 500 10.01 1.95 48.68
N ARG A 501 8.97 2.63 49.15
CA ARG A 501 9.07 3.93 49.83
C ARG A 501 9.90 3.74 51.12
N PRO A 502 10.97 4.51 51.39
CA PRO A 502 11.65 4.46 52.68
C PRO A 502 10.76 5.12 53.75
N LYS A 503 10.52 4.43 54.87
CA LYS A 503 9.90 5.01 56.07
C LYS A 503 10.98 5.75 56.89
N PRO A 504 10.62 6.81 57.63
CA PRO A 504 11.55 7.79 58.16
C PRO A 504 12.17 7.34 59.49
N THR A 505 13.48 7.51 59.64
CA THR A 505 14.16 7.46 60.94
C THR A 505 14.39 8.88 61.44
N ALA A 506 13.89 9.15 62.65
CA ALA A 506 13.95 10.43 63.32
C ALA A 506 15.28 10.66 64.06
N LYS A 507 15.74 11.92 64.00
CA LYS A 507 16.61 12.66 64.93
C LYS A 507 18.05 12.17 65.15
N ASN A 508 18.99 12.94 64.59
CA ASN A 508 19.92 13.74 65.40
C ASN A 508 20.38 14.97 64.61
N ALA A 509 20.35 16.12 65.29
CA ALA A 509 20.69 17.44 64.75
C ALA A 509 22.15 17.80 65.09
N ALA A 510 22.85 18.47 64.15
CA ALA A 510 23.81 19.58 64.30
C ALA A 510 24.75 19.65 63.05
N PRO A 511 25.39 20.79 62.72
CA PRO A 511 24.94 21.70 61.66
C PRO A 511 25.91 21.70 60.45
N VAL A 512 25.38 21.74 59.22
CA VAL A 512 26.20 21.96 58.03
C VAL A 512 26.18 23.44 57.66
N LYS A 513 27.40 23.97 57.56
CA LYS A 513 27.80 25.34 57.25
C LYS A 513 27.15 25.85 55.96
N THR A 514 26.63 27.07 56.05
CA THR A 514 26.27 27.94 54.92
C THR A 514 27.50 28.18 54.03
N ILE A 515 27.38 27.88 52.74
CA ILE A 515 28.32 28.34 51.69
C ILE A 515 27.57 29.39 50.85
N PRO A 516 28.13 30.60 50.62
CA PRO A 516 27.39 31.73 50.04
C PRO A 516 27.24 31.64 48.51
N PRO A 517 26.27 32.36 47.92
CA PRO A 517 26.07 32.38 46.48
C PRO A 517 27.22 33.09 45.76
N ALA A 518 27.64 32.53 44.62
CA ALA A 518 28.64 33.11 43.74
C ALA A 518 28.14 34.44 43.16
N LYS A 519 29.02 35.45 43.27
CA LYS A 519 28.78 36.85 42.96
C LYS A 519 28.66 37.11 41.46
N THR A 520 27.76 38.04 41.17
CA THR A 520 27.63 38.86 39.97
C THR A 520 28.97 39.45 39.50
N ALA A 521 29.21 39.38 38.19
CA ALA A 521 30.20 40.21 37.50
C ALA A 521 29.45 41.22 36.62
N ALA A 522 29.76 42.50 36.82
CA ALA A 522 29.30 43.63 36.02
C ALA A 522 30.51 44.25 35.28
N PRO A 523 30.33 45.28 34.43
CA PRO A 523 30.58 45.24 32.99
C PRO A 523 31.95 45.82 32.58
N VAL A 524 32.46 45.42 31.42
CA VAL A 524 33.64 46.03 30.79
C VAL A 524 33.21 47.16 29.85
N LYS A 525 33.80 48.34 30.05
CA LYS A 525 33.63 49.56 29.24
C LYS A 525 34.48 49.52 27.95
N THR A 526 33.91 50.22 26.98
CA THR A 526 34.33 50.62 25.63
C THR A 526 35.76 51.17 25.48
N ILE A 527 36.37 50.90 24.31
CA ILE A 527 37.34 51.78 23.65
C ILE A 527 36.93 51.96 22.17
N THR A 528 36.92 53.23 21.78
CA THR A 528 36.55 53.85 20.51
C THR A 528 37.61 53.73 19.41
N SER A 529 37.20 53.66 18.14
CA SER A 529 37.69 54.55 17.06
C SER A 529 36.89 54.36 15.75
N ALA A 530 36.44 55.47 15.19
CA ALA A 530 35.87 55.59 13.83
C ALA A 530 36.99 55.85 12.81
N PRO A 531 36.68 55.87 11.50
CA PRO A 531 36.57 57.17 10.84
C PRO A 531 35.40 57.33 9.85
N ASP A 532 35.22 58.60 9.49
CA ASP A 532 34.16 59.31 8.79
C ASP A 532 33.69 58.82 7.40
N GLY A 533 32.37 58.97 7.18
CA GLY A 533 31.85 60.01 6.28
C GLY A 533 31.48 59.65 4.84
N ALA A 534 30.18 59.65 4.50
CA ALA A 534 29.59 60.61 3.55
C ALA A 534 28.09 60.35 3.25
N LYS A 535 27.31 61.41 3.48
CA LYS A 535 25.93 61.75 3.09
C LYS A 535 25.46 61.27 1.70
N ARG A 536 24.17 60.94 1.55
CA ARG A 536 23.12 61.82 0.97
C ARG A 536 21.75 61.13 0.87
N THR A 537 20.72 61.94 1.13
CA THR A 537 19.26 61.74 1.12
C THR A 537 18.67 61.59 -0.31
N PRO A 538 17.37 61.20 -0.45
CA PRO A 538 16.76 60.64 -1.66
C PRO A 538 16.05 61.69 -2.53
N PRO A 539 15.44 61.29 -3.66
CA PRO A 539 14.31 62.02 -4.21
C PRO A 539 13.07 61.17 -4.49
N ALA A 540 12.00 61.92 -4.73
CA ALA A 540 10.60 61.57 -4.70
C ALA A 540 10.02 61.14 -6.06
N LYS A 541 8.82 60.56 -5.95
CA LYS A 541 7.66 60.52 -6.87
C LYS A 541 7.77 61.32 -8.20
N THR A 542 7.34 60.66 -9.27
CA THR A 542 6.58 61.28 -10.37
C THR A 542 5.54 60.32 -10.93
N VAL A 543 4.50 60.94 -11.50
CA VAL A 543 3.18 60.42 -11.85
C VAL A 543 3.01 60.40 -13.38
N ALA A 544 2.07 59.57 -13.85
CA ALA A 544 1.28 59.62 -15.09
C ALA A 544 1.81 58.99 -16.39
N GLY A 545 0.91 58.24 -17.04
CA GLY A 545 0.97 57.88 -18.46
C GLY A 545 0.00 56.76 -18.86
N LYS A 546 -1.24 57.13 -19.21
CA LYS A 546 -2.25 56.27 -19.85
C LYS A 546 -1.77 55.77 -21.23
N ALA A 547 -2.20 54.56 -21.64
CA ALA A 547 -3.12 54.31 -22.77
C ALA A 547 -2.79 53.09 -23.65
N ASN A 548 -3.84 52.26 -23.82
CA ASN A 548 -4.30 51.62 -25.06
C ASN A 548 -3.53 50.48 -25.77
N SER A 549 -4.16 49.30 -25.69
CA SER A 549 -4.87 48.64 -26.79
C SER A 549 -4.17 47.62 -27.69
N ARG A 550 -4.83 46.44 -27.71
CA ARG A 550 -5.16 45.55 -28.85
C ARG A 550 -4.10 44.57 -29.41
N LYS A 551 -4.53 43.30 -29.34
CA LYS A 551 -4.56 42.26 -30.39
C LYS A 551 -3.24 41.86 -31.04
N ALA A 552 -2.85 40.60 -30.80
CA ALA A 552 -3.08 39.51 -31.75
C ALA A 552 -3.27 38.22 -30.98
#